data_AF-A0A535UCW3-F1
#
_entry.id   AF-A0A535UCW3-F1
#
_cell.length_a   1.000
_cell.length_b   1.000
_cell.length_c   1.000
_cell.angle_alpha   90.00
_cell.angle_beta   90.00
_cell.angle_gamma   90.00
#
_symmetry.space_group_name_H-M   'P 1'
#
loop_
_entity.id
_entity.type
_entity.pdbx_description
1 polymer ?
#
loop_
_entity_poly.entity_id
_entity_poly.type
_entity_poly.pdbx_seq_one_letter_code
_entity_poly.pdbx_strand_id
1 'polypeptide(L)'
;MIGYGGPPAREADFQAAWYYSLLLFVVLLLAVTGYLLGRSAVRPMWRAGDRGAALAVAAAVSVAMVLLLSMLVVVALAMLPEAAGRG
;
A
#
# COMPACT_ATOMS: atom_id res chain seq x y z
N MET A 1 -35.50 -14.47 -23.47
CA MET A 1 -34.58 -14.84 -22.37
C MET A 1 -33.46 -13.81 -22.34
N ILE A 2 -33.39 -13.03 -21.26
CA ILE A 2 -32.38 -11.98 -21.07
C ILE A 2 -31.10 -12.67 -20.63
N GLY A 3 -30.15 -12.81 -21.55
CA GLY A 3 -28.80 -13.30 -21.24
C GLY A 3 -28.03 -12.18 -20.57
N TYR A 4 -27.79 -12.31 -19.27
CA TYR A 4 -26.89 -11.43 -18.53
C TYR A 4 -25.49 -11.54 -19.14
N GLY A 5 -25.12 -10.55 -19.95
CA GLY A 5 -23.76 -10.41 -20.46
C GLY A 5 -22.82 -10.23 -19.27
N GLY A 6 -21.90 -11.18 -19.09
CA GLY A 6 -20.74 -10.95 -18.24
C GLY A 6 -19.99 -9.69 -18.71
N PRO A 7 -19.31 -8.97 -17.81
CA PRO A 7 -18.58 -7.77 -18.18
C PRO A 7 -17.66 -8.07 -19.38
N PRO A 8 -17.61 -7.19 -20.40
CA PRO A 8 -16.70 -7.38 -21.52
C PRO A 8 -15.30 -7.61 -20.95
N ALA A 9 -14.55 -8.60 -21.44
CA ALA A 9 -13.20 -8.92 -20.94
C ALA A 9 -12.31 -7.67 -20.78
N ARG A 10 -12.54 -6.66 -21.64
CA ARG A 10 -11.92 -5.34 -21.60
C ARG A 10 -12.21 -4.51 -20.33
N GLU A 11 -13.44 -4.54 -19.81
CA GLU A 11 -13.80 -3.86 -18.55
C GLU A 11 -13.06 -4.51 -17.37
N ALA A 12 -12.99 -5.85 -17.34
CA ALA A 12 -12.28 -6.59 -16.29
C ALA A 12 -10.77 -6.29 -16.31
N ASP A 13 -10.16 -6.26 -17.50
CA ASP A 13 -8.74 -5.90 -17.67
C ASP A 13 -8.45 -4.46 -17.23
N PHE A 14 -9.34 -3.52 -17.57
CA PHE A 14 -9.22 -2.12 -17.13
C PHE A 14 -9.31 -2.01 -15.61
N GLN A 15 -10.25 -2.72 -15.00
CA GLN A 15 -10.44 -2.71 -13.56
C GLN A 15 -9.21 -3.27 -12.82
N ALA A 16 -8.65 -4.38 -13.31
CA ALA A 16 -7.41 -4.95 -12.78
C ALA A 16 -6.23 -3.99 -12.93
N ALA A 17 -6.04 -3.39 -14.11
CA ALA A 17 -4.96 -2.43 -14.35
C ALA A 17 -5.08 -1.19 -13.44
N TRP A 18 -6.29 -0.68 -13.24
CA TRP A 18 -6.57 0.43 -12.31
C TRP A 18 -6.23 0.07 -10.87
N TYR A 19 -6.60 -1.13 -10.42
CA TYR A 19 -6.28 -1.60 -9.07
C TYR A 19 -4.77 -1.78 -8.85
N TYR A 20 -4.06 -2.43 -9.77
CA TYR A 20 -2.61 -2.63 -9.64
C TYR A 20 -1.83 -1.31 -9.69
N SER A 21 -2.29 -0.34 -10.48
CA SER A 21 -1.67 0.99 -10.52
C SER A 21 -1.90 1.80 -9.24
N LEU A 22 -3.08 1.70 -8.62
CA LEU A 22 -3.32 2.24 -7.27
C LEU A 22 -2.45 1.57 -6.21
N LEU A 23 -2.33 0.25 -6.26
CA LEU A 23 -1.46 -0.54 -5.38
C LEU A 23 0.00 -0.09 -5.49
N LEU A 24 0.51 0.00 -6.72
CA LEU A 24 1.86 0.48 -7.00
C LEU A 24 2.06 1.91 -6.53
N PHE A 25 1.09 2.79 -6.79
CA PHE A 25 1.14 4.19 -6.35
C PHE A 25 1.23 4.30 -4.83
N VAL A 26 0.41 3.54 -4.09
CA VAL A 26 0.44 3.52 -2.62
C VAL A 26 1.80 3.02 -2.11
N VAL A 27 2.35 1.95 -2.69
CA VAL A 27 3.69 1.42 -2.32
C VAL A 27 4.80 2.44 -2.60
N LEU A 28 4.76 3.12 -3.74
CA LEU A 28 5.73 4.16 -4.08
C LEU A 28 5.63 5.37 -3.14
N LEU A 29 4.40 5.81 -2.86
CA LEU A 29 4.13 6.90 -1.93
C LEU A 29 4.64 6.55 -0.53
N LEU A 30 4.49 5.28 -0.13
CA LEU A 30 5.05 4.72 1.09
C LEU A 30 6.56 4.89 1.16
N ALA A 31 7.26 4.41 0.12
CA ALA A 31 8.71 4.42 0.04
C ALA A 31 9.26 5.85 0.05
N VAL A 32 8.65 6.75 -0.73
CA VAL A 32 9.04 8.16 -0.79
C VAL A 32 8.80 8.84 0.56
N THR A 33 7.65 8.63 1.19
CA THR A 33 7.31 9.27 2.47
C THR A 33 8.22 8.78 3.59
N GLY A 34 8.48 7.47 3.66
CA GLY A 34 9.43 6.89 4.62
C GLY A 34 10.86 7.41 4.42
N TYR A 35 11.33 7.51 3.17
CA TYR A 35 12.64 8.07 2.84
C TYR A 35 12.75 9.55 3.24
N LEU A 36 11.73 10.36 2.89
CA LEU A 36 11.70 11.78 3.20
C LEU A 36 11.69 12.01 4.71
N LEU A 37 10.80 11.33 5.46
CA LEU A 37 10.74 11.43 6.92
C LEU A 37 12.06 11.02 7.59
N GLY A 38 12.67 9.92 7.13
CA GLY A 38 13.98 9.48 7.63
C GLY A 38 15.06 10.54 7.40
N ARG A 39 15.05 11.20 6.24
CA ARG A 39 16.04 12.20 5.85
C ARG A 39 15.81 13.57 6.52
N SER A 40 14.57 14.05 6.58
CA SER A 40 14.23 15.41 6.99
C SER A 40 13.94 15.55 8.49
N ALA A 41 13.41 14.52 9.14
CA ALA A 41 13.06 14.57 10.56
C ALA A 41 14.02 13.74 11.42
N VAL A 42 14.18 12.46 11.10
CA VAL A 42 14.93 11.53 11.96
C VAL A 42 16.42 11.83 11.96
N ARG A 43 17.01 12.07 10.78
CA ARG A 43 18.45 12.32 10.64
C ARG A 43 18.95 13.60 11.35
N PRO A 44 18.28 14.76 11.25
CA PRO A 44 18.66 15.94 12.03
C PRO A 44 18.36 15.78 13.54
N MET A 45 17.25 15.16 13.94
CA MET A 45 16.95 14.89 15.35
C MET A 45 18.03 14.01 16.01
N TRP A 46 18.50 12.99 15.29
CA TRP A 46 19.59 12.13 15.75
C TRP A 46 20.90 12.90 15.95
N ARG A 47 21.19 13.86 15.07
CA ARG A 47 22.37 14.73 15.17
C ARG A 47 22.24 15.78 16.27
N ALA A 48 21.02 16.22 16.57
CA ALA A 48 20.72 17.14 17.66
C ALA A 48 20.79 16.47 19.06
N GLY A 49 20.96 15.14 19.11
CA GLY A 49 21.03 14.38 20.37
C GLY A 49 19.67 13.96 20.91
N ASP A 50 18.58 14.33 20.25
CA ASP A 50 17.20 14.09 20.67
C ASP A 50 16.70 12.71 20.20
N ARG A 51 17.40 11.66 20.68
CA ARG A 51 17.22 10.27 20.22
C ARG A 51 15.86 9.69 20.60
N GLY A 52 15.26 10.16 21.70
CA GLY A 52 13.94 9.71 22.15
C GLY A 52 12.84 10.11 21.17
N ALA A 53 12.82 11.38 20.75
CA ALA A 53 11.87 11.87 19.75
C ALA A 53 12.08 11.19 18.39
N ALA A 54 13.33 10.99 17.97
CA ALA A 54 13.66 10.28 16.73
C ALA A 54 13.12 8.83 16.73
N LEU A 55 13.27 8.11 17.84
CA LEU A 55 12.76 6.74 18.01
C LEU A 55 11.23 6.70 18.04
N ALA A 56 10.57 7.64 18.72
CA ALA A 56 9.10 7.72 18.78
C ALA A 56 8.50 7.94 17.38
N VAL A 57 9.08 8.86 16.60
CA VAL A 57 8.65 9.11 15.21
C VAL A 57 8.92 7.90 14.33
N ALA A 58 10.11 7.29 14.44
CA ALA A 58 10.44 6.09 13.67
C ALA A 58 9.50 4.91 14.00
N ALA A 59 9.15 4.72 15.28
CA ALA A 59 8.23 3.68 15.72
C ALA A 59 6.80 3.95 15.22
N ALA A 60 6.30 5.19 15.35
CA ALA A 60 4.97 5.56 14.86
C ALA A 60 4.84 5.35 13.34
N VAL A 61 5.86 5.76 12.58
CA VAL A 61 5.92 5.53 11.13
C VAL A 61 5.95 4.03 10.83
N SER A 62 6.79 3.25 11.52
CA SER A 62 6.87 1.80 11.33
C SER A 62 5.54 1.10 11.62
N VAL A 63 4.83 1.50 12.69
CA VAL A 63 3.50 0.97 12.99
C VAL A 63 2.50 1.32 11.90
N ALA A 64 2.49 2.57 11.42
CA ALA A 64 1.63 2.97 10.32
C ALA A 64 1.96 2.20 9.02
N MET A 65 3.23 1.97 8.72
CA MET A 65 3.67 1.11 7.60
C MET A 65 3.11 -0.29 7.74
N VAL A 66 3.26 -0.90 8.92
CA VAL A 66 2.80 -2.28 9.19
C VAL A 66 1.29 -2.37 9.05
N LEU A 67 0.52 -1.43 9.59
CA LEU A 67 -0.93 -1.40 9.46
C LEU A 67 -1.36 -1.28 7.99
N LEU A 68 -0.70 -0.40 7.23
CA LEU A 68 -1.03 -0.23 5.81
C LEU A 68 -0.64 -1.46 4.97
N LEU A 69 0.52 -2.05 5.23
CA LEU A 69 0.94 -3.33 4.63
C LEU A 69 -0.04 -4.45 4.97
N SER A 70 -0.52 -4.51 6.21
CA SER A 70 -1.49 -5.51 6.65
C SER A 70 -2.81 -5.35 5.89
N MET A 71 -3.28 -4.11 5.72
CA MET A 71 -4.44 -3.82 4.88
C MET A 71 -4.22 -4.26 3.43
N LEU A 72 -3.05 -3.97 2.84
CA LEU A 72 -2.71 -4.38 1.48
C LEU A 72 -2.67 -5.91 1.32
N VAL A 73 -2.11 -6.63 2.31
CA VAL A 73 -2.09 -8.09 2.34
C VAL A 73 -3.51 -8.64 2.44
N VAL A 74 -4.36 -8.08 3.30
CA VAL A 74 -5.77 -8.49 3.42
C VAL A 74 -6.51 -8.26 2.10
N VAL A 75 -6.31 -7.12 1.46
CA VAL A 75 -6.90 -6.84 0.14
C VAL A 75 -6.39 -7.84 -0.90
N ALA A 76 -5.09 -8.10 -0.97
CA ALA A 76 -4.52 -9.06 -1.91
C ALA A 76 -5.05 -10.50 -1.68
N LEU A 77 -5.17 -10.92 -0.42
CA LEU A 77 -5.73 -12.22 -0.04
C LEU A 77 -7.23 -12.32 -0.34
N ALA A 78 -8.00 -11.25 -0.13
CA ALA A 78 -9.40 -11.20 -0.48
C ALA A 78 -9.63 -11.30 -2.00
N MET A 79 -8.66 -10.86 -2.80
CA MET A 79 -8.68 -10.93 -4.27
C MET A 79 -8.10 -12.24 -4.82
N LEU A 80 -7.37 -13.01 -4.02
CA LEU A 80 -6.80 -14.31 -4.44
C LEU A 80 -7.87 -15.30 -4.97
N PRO A 81 -9.06 -15.45 -4.34
CA PRO A 81 -10.13 -16.33 -4.83
C PRO A 81 -10.73 -15.87 -6.17
N GLU A 82 -10.81 -14.56 -6.41
CA GLU A 82 -11.29 -13.98 -7.67
C GLU A 82 -10.29 -14.25 -8.82
N ALA A 83 -8.99 -14.17 -8.53
CA ALA A 83 -7.93 -14.48 -9.49
C ALA A 83 -7.73 -16.00 -9.72
N ALA A 84 -8.10 -16.84 -8.74
CA ALA A 84 -7.90 -18.29 -8.77
C ALA A 84 -9.03 -19.09 -9.45
N GLY A 85 -10.13 -18.44 -9.86
CA GLY A 85 -11.17 -19.09 -10.67
C GLY A 85 -11.83 -20.29 -9.99
N ARG A 86 -12.82 -20.04 -9.12
CA ARG A 86 -14.05 -20.83 -9.25
C ARG A 86 -14.86 -20.18 -10.36
N GLY A 87 -14.76 -20.78 -11.55
CA GLY A 87 -15.69 -20.54 -12.66
C GLY A 87 -17.08 -21.07 -12.38
#